data_AF-A0AAU5QG13-F1
#
_entry.id   AF-A0AAU5QG13-F1
#
_cell.length_a   1.000
_cell.length_b   1.000
_cell.length_c   1.000
_cell.angle_alpha   90.00
_cell.angle_beta   90.00
_cell.angle_gamma   90.00
#
_symmetry.space_group_name_H-M   'P 1'
#
loop_
_entity.id
_entity.type
_entity.pdbx_description
1 polymer ?
#
loop_
_entity_poly.entity_id
_entity_poly.type
_entity_poly.pdbx_seq_one_letter_code
_entity_poly.pdbx_strand_id
1 'polypeptide(L)'
;MSLRRVGMSLAVVSLVVSAFTTLAASPASAATKPQASVAPSSPVPAVYCGYHGAVTPPTVRRGSTGNAVREAQCLLQYWGFDVGPTGVDGNFGPRTEAAVRDIQAACGIGVDGIVGPITWSVLRNGC
;
A
#
# COMPACT_ATOMS: atom_id res chain seq x y z
N MET A 1 -28.66 -33.93 53.95
CA MET A 1 -27.42 -34.72 53.73
C MET A 1 -26.90 -34.32 52.35
N SER A 2 -25.74 -33.72 52.11
CA SER A 2 -24.52 -33.52 52.90
C SER A 2 -23.85 -32.22 52.44
N LEU A 3 -23.17 -31.55 53.38
CA LEU A 3 -22.47 -30.29 53.23
C LEU A 3 -21.01 -30.48 52.74
N ARG A 4 -20.51 -29.43 52.04
CA ARG A 4 -19.17 -28.78 52.11
C ARG A 4 -17.87 -29.61 52.10
N ARG A 5 -16.94 -29.21 51.20
CA ARG A 5 -15.48 -28.96 51.42
C ARG A 5 -15.06 -27.91 50.34
N VAL A 6 -14.63 -26.67 50.59
CA VAL A 6 -13.39 -26.11 51.23
C VAL A 6 -12.13 -26.85 50.74
N GLY A 7 -11.07 -26.27 50.18
CA GLY A 7 -10.61 -24.90 49.89
C GLY A 7 -9.23 -24.97 49.20
N MET A 8 -8.42 -23.90 49.27
CA MET A 8 -7.00 -23.75 48.85
C MET A 8 -6.77 -23.56 47.33
N SER A 9 -5.96 -22.61 46.82
CA SER A 9 -4.86 -21.84 47.40
C SER A 9 -4.61 -20.53 46.64
N LEU A 10 -4.11 -19.55 47.37
CA LEU A 10 -3.56 -18.28 46.89
C LEU A 10 -2.20 -18.47 46.16
N ALA A 11 -1.97 -17.67 45.12
CA ALA A 11 -0.66 -17.23 44.63
C ALA A 11 -0.86 -15.79 44.10
N VAL A 12 -0.51 -14.69 44.78
CA VAL A 12 0.79 -14.18 45.24
C VAL A 12 1.59 -13.53 44.10
N VAL A 13 1.73 -12.18 44.21
CA VAL A 13 2.93 -11.36 43.93
C VAL A 13 3.14 -10.71 42.54
N SER A 14 2.91 -9.40 42.56
CA SER A 14 3.84 -8.30 42.19
C SER A 14 4.12 -7.95 40.72
N LEU A 15 3.57 -6.79 40.36
CA LEU A 15 4.26 -5.52 40.09
C LEU A 15 5.42 -5.54 39.08
N VAL A 16 5.16 -4.99 37.88
CA VAL A 16 6.13 -4.19 37.14
C VAL A 16 5.44 -2.96 36.55
N VAL A 17 5.67 -1.83 37.21
CA VAL A 17 5.51 -0.49 36.66
C VAL A 17 6.60 -0.31 35.60
N SER A 18 6.23 0.15 34.40
CA SER A 18 7.21 0.69 33.46
C SER A 18 6.64 1.97 32.87
N ALA A 19 6.85 3.05 33.61
CA ALA A 19 6.75 4.41 33.09
C ALA A 19 7.87 4.61 32.07
N PHE A 20 7.52 4.76 30.80
CA PHE A 20 8.46 5.19 29.76
C PHE A 20 8.17 6.67 29.46
N THR A 21 8.88 7.55 30.18
CA THR A 21 8.97 8.97 29.86
C THR A 21 10.38 9.30 29.40
N THR A 22 10.49 9.77 28.15
CA THR A 22 11.27 10.91 27.64
C THR A 22 11.88 10.59 26.28
N LEU A 23 11.57 11.42 25.28
CA LEU A 23 12.58 12.28 24.65
C LEU A 23 11.90 13.35 23.77
N ALA A 24 12.33 14.58 23.97
CA ALA A 24 11.96 15.76 23.21
C ALA A 24 12.80 15.89 21.91
N ALA A 25 12.42 16.87 21.07
CA ALA A 25 13.14 17.42 19.90
C ALA A 25 12.95 16.63 18.58
N SER A 26 12.68 17.24 17.42
CA SER A 26 12.58 18.64 16.98
C SER A 26 11.84 18.69 15.64
N PRO A 27 11.30 19.85 15.19
CA PRO A 27 10.52 19.97 13.97
C PRO A 27 11.44 20.01 12.75
N ALA A 28 11.32 19.02 11.86
CA ALA A 28 11.94 19.08 10.54
C ALA A 28 11.12 20.02 9.65
N SER A 29 11.78 21.11 9.29
CA SER A 29 11.30 22.25 8.52
C SER A 29 10.82 21.87 7.11
N ALA A 30 9.85 22.66 6.65
CA ALA A 30 9.68 23.16 5.29
C ALA A 30 9.69 22.15 4.12
N ALA A 31 8.48 21.88 3.61
CA ALA A 31 8.29 21.81 2.17
C ALA A 31 7.07 22.66 1.79
N THR A 32 7.38 23.88 1.35
CA THR A 32 6.62 24.76 0.45
C THR A 32 5.41 24.12 -0.25
N LYS A 33 4.22 24.68 -0.05
CA LYS A 33 3.10 24.69 -1.01
C LYS A 33 3.45 25.75 -2.07
N PRO A 34 3.31 25.55 -3.41
CA PRO A 34 2.12 24.98 -4.06
C PRO A 34 2.40 24.11 -5.30
N GLN A 35 1.47 23.22 -5.66
CA GLN A 35 1.25 22.94 -7.09
C GLN A 35 -0.23 23.08 -7.41
N ALA A 36 -0.65 24.33 -7.53
CA ALA A 36 -1.81 24.68 -8.31
C ALA A 36 -1.46 24.51 -9.80
N SER A 37 -2.27 23.70 -10.46
CA SER A 37 -2.73 23.90 -11.83
C SER A 37 -1.66 24.02 -12.93
N VAL A 38 -1.19 22.87 -13.42
CA VAL A 38 -1.07 22.69 -14.86
C VAL A 38 -2.25 21.82 -15.26
N ALA A 39 -3.30 22.43 -15.80
CA ALA A 39 -4.39 21.70 -16.42
C ALA A 39 -3.85 21.08 -17.72
N PRO A 40 -3.89 19.75 -17.91
CA PRO A 40 -3.62 19.18 -19.22
C PRO A 40 -4.81 19.46 -20.14
N SER A 41 -4.68 20.48 -20.99
CA SER A 41 -5.59 20.75 -22.10
C SER A 41 -5.29 19.79 -23.26
N SER A 42 -5.74 18.54 -23.13
CA SER A 42 -6.04 17.58 -24.20
C SER A 42 -6.79 16.39 -23.59
N PRO A 43 -7.89 15.88 -24.19
CA PRO A 43 -8.68 14.84 -23.58
C PRO A 43 -8.01 13.47 -23.80
N VAL A 44 -7.20 13.03 -22.85
CA VAL A 44 -6.88 11.60 -22.71
C VAL A 44 -7.60 11.09 -21.47
N PRO A 45 -8.47 10.07 -21.54
CA PRO A 45 -9.09 9.50 -20.35
C PRO A 45 -8.07 8.64 -19.57
N ALA A 46 -7.01 9.28 -19.05
CA ALA A 46 -6.02 8.71 -18.15
C ALA A 46 -6.23 9.16 -16.68
N VAL A 47 -7.36 9.82 -16.40
CA VAL A 47 -7.66 10.42 -15.09
C VAL A 47 -8.49 9.48 -14.22
N TYR A 48 -8.07 8.23 -14.04
CA TYR A 48 -8.61 7.44 -12.93
C TYR A 48 -7.62 7.31 -11.77
N CYS A 49 -6.32 7.25 -12.05
CA CYS A 49 -5.34 6.78 -11.07
C CYS A 49 -4.10 7.68 -10.86
N GLY A 50 -4.20 8.98 -11.17
CA GLY A 50 -3.11 9.97 -11.25
C GLY A 50 -2.33 10.30 -9.95
N TYR A 51 -1.99 9.29 -9.14
CA TYR A 51 -1.19 9.43 -7.93
C TYR A 51 0.27 9.78 -8.24
N HIS A 52 0.79 9.41 -9.40
CA HIS A 52 2.17 9.69 -9.79
C HIS A 52 2.24 10.21 -11.24
N GLY A 53 2.95 11.33 -11.44
CA GLY A 53 2.91 12.12 -12.68
C GLY A 53 4.13 11.98 -13.59
N ALA A 54 5.07 11.08 -13.30
CA ALA A 54 6.25 10.95 -14.16
C ALA A 54 5.91 10.15 -15.43
N VAL A 55 6.42 10.67 -16.55
CA VAL A 55 6.37 10.03 -17.88
C VAL A 55 6.99 8.64 -17.82
N THR A 56 8.13 8.53 -17.12
CA THR A 56 8.81 7.26 -16.84
C THR A 56 8.67 6.94 -15.35
N PRO A 57 7.67 6.14 -14.96
CA PRO A 57 7.47 5.78 -13.56
C PRO A 57 8.57 4.85 -13.03
N PRO A 58 8.87 4.92 -11.72
CA PRO A 58 9.84 4.04 -11.10
C PRO A 58 9.36 2.59 -11.13
N THR A 59 10.29 1.65 -11.10
CA THR A 59 9.94 0.25 -10.92
C THR A 59 9.46 0.02 -9.49
N VAL A 60 8.25 -0.53 -9.34
CA VAL A 60 7.70 -0.91 -8.03
C VAL A 60 7.49 -2.42 -7.93
N ARG A 61 7.72 -2.97 -6.73
CA ARG A 61 7.67 -4.40 -6.43
C ARG A 61 7.32 -4.61 -4.96
N ARG A 62 7.20 -5.86 -4.51
CA ARG A 62 6.93 -6.18 -3.10
C ARG A 62 7.82 -5.37 -2.14
N GLY A 63 7.18 -4.72 -1.18
CA GLY A 63 7.83 -3.84 -0.19
C GLY A 63 8.04 -2.39 -0.64
N SER A 64 7.82 -2.05 -1.92
CA SER A 64 7.72 -0.66 -2.37
C SER A 64 6.53 0.02 -1.72
N THR A 65 6.64 1.34 -1.51
CA THR A 65 5.55 2.16 -0.99
C THR A 65 5.43 3.49 -1.74
N GLY A 66 4.31 4.18 -1.52
CA GLY A 66 4.11 5.56 -1.98
C GLY A 66 3.25 5.69 -3.24
N ASN A 67 3.33 6.84 -3.88
CA ASN A 67 2.40 7.26 -4.91
C ASN A 67 2.44 6.40 -6.19
N ALA A 68 3.62 5.90 -6.58
CA ALA A 68 3.72 4.97 -7.71
C ALA A 68 2.99 3.66 -7.39
N VAL A 69 3.04 3.17 -6.16
CA VAL A 69 2.29 1.97 -5.76
C VAL A 69 0.79 2.24 -5.80
N ARG A 70 0.35 3.41 -5.32
CA ARG A 70 -1.07 3.81 -5.39
C ARG A 70 -1.58 3.86 -6.83
N GLU A 71 -0.78 4.43 -7.74
CA GLU A 71 -1.12 4.43 -9.17
C GLU A 71 -1.28 3.01 -9.70
N ALA A 72 -0.30 2.13 -9.44
CA ALA A 72 -0.38 0.73 -9.87
C ALA A 72 -1.62 0.01 -9.31
N GLN A 73 -1.90 0.15 -8.01
CA GLN A 73 -3.05 -0.49 -7.35
C GLN A 73 -4.39 0.01 -7.89
N CYS A 74 -4.48 1.30 -8.20
CA CYS A 74 -5.68 1.88 -8.78
C CYS A 74 -5.90 1.36 -10.21
N LEU A 75 -4.85 1.33 -11.03
CA LEU A 75 -4.93 0.82 -12.40
C LEU A 75 -5.28 -0.67 -12.42
N LEU A 76 -4.68 -1.46 -11.52
CA LEU A 76 -5.04 -2.88 -11.36
C LEU A 76 -6.53 -3.05 -11.05
N GLN A 77 -7.08 -2.28 -10.11
CA GLN A 77 -8.53 -2.30 -9.83
C GLN A 77 -9.38 -1.84 -11.01
N TYR A 78 -8.92 -0.83 -11.76
CA TYR A 78 -9.60 -0.37 -12.96
C TYR A 78 -9.73 -1.49 -14.01
N TRP A 79 -8.68 -2.30 -14.17
CA TRP A 79 -8.69 -3.49 -15.02
C TRP A 79 -9.38 -4.71 -14.40
N GLY A 80 -9.93 -4.58 -13.18
CA GLY A 80 -10.69 -5.63 -12.51
C GLY A 80 -9.86 -6.61 -11.68
N PHE A 81 -8.59 -6.32 -11.42
CA PHE A 81 -7.72 -7.16 -10.58
C PHE A 81 -7.81 -6.77 -9.10
N ASP A 82 -7.94 -7.78 -8.22
CA ASP A 82 -8.04 -7.59 -6.76
C ASP A 82 -6.68 -7.27 -6.15
N VAL A 83 -6.50 -6.04 -5.66
CA VAL A 83 -5.29 -5.61 -4.93
C VAL A 83 -5.37 -5.86 -3.43
N GLY A 84 -6.45 -6.48 -2.95
CA GLY A 84 -6.70 -6.80 -1.57
C GLY A 84 -7.68 -5.85 -0.88
N PRO A 85 -8.04 -6.16 0.38
CA PRO A 85 -9.12 -5.48 1.10
C PRO A 85 -8.81 -4.02 1.45
N THR A 86 -7.53 -3.64 1.45
CA THR A 86 -7.09 -2.27 1.72
C THR A 86 -7.15 -1.37 0.48
N GLY A 87 -7.36 -1.94 -0.71
CA GLY A 87 -7.48 -1.20 -1.96
C GLY A 87 -6.20 -0.43 -2.33
N VAL A 88 -6.35 0.87 -2.60
CA VAL A 88 -5.25 1.77 -2.98
C VAL A 88 -4.56 2.34 -1.74
N ASP A 89 -3.85 1.50 -0.99
CA ASP A 89 -3.19 1.89 0.26
C ASP A 89 -1.76 2.44 0.07
N GLY A 90 -1.18 2.26 -1.11
CA GLY A 90 0.19 2.66 -1.44
C GLY A 90 1.27 1.74 -0.87
N ASN A 91 0.90 0.53 -0.41
CA ASN A 91 1.83 -0.49 0.05
C ASN A 91 1.81 -1.68 -0.90
N PHE A 92 2.97 -2.00 -1.50
CA PHE A 92 3.04 -3.08 -2.46
C PHE A 92 3.15 -4.42 -1.71
N GLY A 93 2.00 -4.93 -1.29
CA GLY A 93 1.87 -6.18 -0.56
C GLY A 93 1.74 -7.42 -1.45
N PRO A 94 1.57 -8.61 -0.84
CA PRO A 94 1.42 -9.86 -1.57
C PRO A 94 0.20 -9.88 -2.51
N ARG A 95 -0.89 -9.20 -2.14
CA ARG A 95 -2.10 -9.09 -2.96
C ARG A 95 -1.88 -8.22 -4.19
N THR A 96 -1.23 -7.07 -4.04
CA THR A 96 -0.83 -6.24 -5.18
C THR A 96 0.11 -7.00 -6.11
N GLU A 97 1.07 -7.79 -5.60
CA GLU A 97 1.93 -8.61 -6.45
C GLU A 97 1.14 -9.67 -7.24
N ALA A 98 0.19 -10.35 -6.60
CA ALA A 98 -0.65 -11.33 -7.28
C ALA A 98 -1.43 -10.67 -8.43
N ALA A 99 -2.08 -9.53 -8.17
CA ALA A 99 -2.77 -8.76 -9.20
C ALA A 99 -1.85 -8.34 -10.36
N VAL A 100 -0.60 -7.97 -10.07
CA VAL A 100 0.39 -7.65 -11.12
C VAL A 100 0.71 -8.88 -11.96
N ARG A 101 0.89 -10.05 -11.34
CA ARG A 101 1.12 -11.29 -12.09
C ARG A 101 -0.08 -11.66 -12.96
N ASP A 102 -1.30 -11.41 -12.45
CA ASP A 102 -2.54 -11.70 -13.18
C ASP A 102 -2.68 -10.83 -14.43
N ILE A 103 -2.43 -9.51 -14.35
CA ILE A 103 -2.45 -8.65 -15.55
C ILE A 103 -1.30 -8.97 -16.51
N GLN A 104 -0.12 -9.31 -15.98
CA GLN A 104 1.01 -9.73 -16.82
C GLN A 104 0.67 -10.99 -17.62
N ALA A 105 0.04 -11.97 -16.97
CA ALA A 105 -0.42 -13.19 -17.62
C ALA A 105 -1.55 -12.91 -18.62
N ALA A 106 -2.51 -12.05 -18.26
CA ALA A 106 -3.62 -11.67 -19.13
C ALA A 106 -3.16 -10.97 -20.42
N CYS A 107 -2.12 -10.14 -20.34
CA CYS A 107 -1.53 -9.44 -21.49
C CYS A 107 -0.40 -10.22 -22.19
N GLY A 108 -0.06 -11.43 -21.73
CA GLY A 108 0.99 -12.25 -22.37
C GLY A 108 2.40 -11.68 -22.28
N ILE A 109 2.71 -10.89 -21.24
CA ILE A 109 4.05 -10.36 -20.98
C ILE A 109 4.78 -11.19 -19.91
N GLY A 110 6.04 -10.86 -19.62
CA GLY A 110 6.80 -11.54 -18.56
C GLY A 110 6.10 -11.45 -17.20
N VAL A 111 5.81 -12.61 -16.59
CA VAL A 111 5.09 -12.73 -15.31
C VAL A 111 6.08 -12.80 -14.15
N ASP A 112 6.61 -11.66 -13.73
CA ASP A 112 7.58 -11.53 -12.64
C ASP A 112 7.02 -10.89 -11.37
N GLY A 113 5.79 -10.36 -11.42
CA GLY A 113 5.16 -9.63 -10.32
C GLY A 113 5.74 -8.23 -10.07
N ILE A 114 6.55 -7.72 -11.01
CA ILE A 114 7.22 -6.43 -10.93
C ILE A 114 6.56 -5.45 -11.90
N VAL A 115 6.27 -4.24 -11.41
CA VAL A 115 5.78 -3.16 -12.27
C VAL A 115 6.97 -2.40 -12.83
N GLY A 116 7.56 -2.95 -13.89
CA GLY A 116 8.60 -2.31 -14.71
C GLY A 116 8.00 -1.52 -15.88
N PRO A 117 8.84 -0.98 -16.79
CA PRO A 117 8.39 -0.12 -17.89
C PRO A 117 7.32 -0.77 -18.78
N ILE A 118 7.44 -2.07 -19.07
CA ILE A 118 6.47 -2.82 -19.88
C ILE A 118 5.15 -2.95 -19.14
N THR A 119 5.18 -3.38 -17.88
CA THR A 119 3.99 -3.48 -17.02
C THR A 119 3.29 -2.12 -16.84
N TRP A 120 4.06 -1.03 -16.73
CA TRP A 120 3.51 0.33 -16.66
C TRP A 120 2.76 0.75 -17.92
N SER A 121 3.30 0.39 -19.08
CA SER A 121 2.62 0.62 -20.36
C SER A 121 1.28 -0.10 -20.41
N VAL A 122 1.26 -1.37 -19.97
CA VAL A 122 0.05 -2.18 -19.90
C VAL A 122 -0.97 -1.59 -18.91
N LEU A 123 -0.54 -1.21 -17.70
CA LEU A 123 -1.45 -0.65 -16.70
C LEU A 123 -2.10 0.65 -17.17
N ARG A 124 -1.39 1.49 -17.92
CA ARG A 124 -1.89 2.80 -18.36
C ARG A 124 -2.69 2.75 -19.66
N ASN A 125 -2.42 1.78 -20.54
CA ASN A 125 -2.99 1.75 -21.90
C ASN A 125 -3.78 0.47 -22.22
N GLY A 126 -3.67 -0.57 -21.39
CA GLY A 126 -4.17 -1.91 -21.67
C GLY A 126 -3.12 -2.79 -22.36
N CYS A 127 -3.46 -4.06 -22.54
CA CYS A 127 -2.93 -4.84 -23.65
C CYS A 127 -3.58 -4.30 -24.95
#